data_AF-A0A2E7IQ41-F1
#
_entry.id   AF-A0A2E7IQ41-F1
#
_cell.length_a   1.000
_cell.length_b   1.000
_cell.length_c   1.000
_cell.angle_alpha   90.00
_cell.angle_beta   90.00
_cell.angle_gamma   90.00
#
_symmetry.space_group_name_H-M   'P 1'
#
loop_
_entity.id
_entity.type
_entity.pdbx_description
1 polymer ?
#
loop_
_entity_poly.entity_id
_entity_poly.type
_entity_poly.pdbx_seq_one_letter_code
_entity_poly.pdbx_strand_id
1 'polypeptide(L)'
;MSWDEKKKFKAETYRTILFAIAAFIAAQILIEPLKSEREYHALLNKNLLEQRKEVVDSFLKSSYIYTSITYDVLNGETEKEYIWKGEAYDNYRSDLNRILVYYGDGLEPKIKEAKSINEKLYKHFKEEYPLMDWKVTRRELKATNNSISRVALLKIGLSYEQL
;
A
#
# COMPACT_ATOMS: atom_id res chain seq x y z
N MET A 1 -50.21 33.45 -46.83
CA MET A 1 -50.49 32.29 -45.97
C MET A 1 -49.90 32.55 -44.59
N SER A 2 -50.69 33.09 -43.66
CA SER A 2 -50.30 33.18 -42.26
C SER A 2 -50.45 31.79 -41.61
N TRP A 3 -49.43 31.36 -40.87
CA TRP A 3 -49.51 30.12 -40.11
C TRP A 3 -50.49 30.29 -38.95
N ASP A 4 -51.49 29.41 -38.90
CA ASP A 4 -52.42 29.25 -37.77
C ASP A 4 -51.66 28.91 -36.48
N GLU A 5 -52.08 29.46 -35.33
CA GLU A 5 -51.40 29.32 -34.04
C GLU A 5 -51.21 27.86 -33.63
N LYS A 6 -52.20 27.00 -33.95
CA LYS A 6 -52.09 25.55 -33.74
C LYS A 6 -50.91 24.93 -34.48
N LYS A 7 -50.61 25.39 -35.70
CA LYS A 7 -49.47 24.89 -36.48
C LYS A 7 -48.13 25.37 -35.91
N LYS A 8 -48.07 26.63 -35.42
CA LYS A 8 -46.88 27.17 -34.75
C LYS A 8 -46.56 26.40 -33.46
N PHE A 9 -47.57 26.21 -32.60
CA PHE A 9 -47.41 25.46 -31.35
C PHE A 9 -46.94 24.02 -31.59
N LYS A 10 -47.52 23.34 -32.59
CA LYS A 10 -47.11 21.97 -32.95
C LYS A 10 -45.66 21.92 -33.46
N ALA A 11 -45.25 22.89 -34.28
CA ALA A 11 -43.88 22.97 -34.77
C ALA A 11 -42.86 23.30 -33.65
N GLU A 12 -43.20 24.20 -32.72
CA GLU A 12 -42.37 24.48 -31.55
C GLU A 12 -42.29 23.30 -30.59
N THR A 13 -43.39 22.56 -30.41
CA THR A 13 -43.40 21.33 -29.62
C THR A 13 -42.49 20.27 -30.24
N TYR A 14 -42.59 20.02 -31.56
CA TYR A 14 -41.72 19.07 -32.25
C TYR A 14 -40.25 19.49 -32.23
N ARG A 15 -39.98 20.78 -32.41
CA ARG A 15 -38.62 21.33 -32.31
C ARG A 15 -38.04 21.17 -30.91
N THR A 16 -38.84 21.35 -29.87
CA THR A 16 -38.43 21.14 -28.47
C THR A 16 -38.13 19.68 -28.19
N ILE A 17 -38.97 18.75 -28.68
CA ILE A 17 -38.73 17.30 -28.58
C ILE A 17 -37.44 16.92 -29.30
N LEU A 18 -37.20 17.43 -30.51
CA LEU A 18 -35.98 17.18 -31.27
C LEU A 18 -34.74 17.68 -30.53
N PHE A 19 -34.79 18.87 -29.92
CA PHE A 19 -33.67 19.37 -29.12
C PHE A 19 -33.44 18.54 -27.86
N ALA A 20 -34.49 18.06 -27.19
CA ALA A 20 -34.35 17.18 -26.03
C ALA A 20 -33.69 15.85 -26.40
N ILE A 21 -34.08 15.24 -27.53
CA ILE A 21 -33.47 14.00 -28.04
C ILE A 21 -31.99 14.24 -28.41
N ALA A 22 -31.70 15.34 -29.11
CA ALA A 22 -30.32 15.68 -29.48
C ALA A 22 -29.43 15.92 -28.25
N ALA A 23 -29.95 16.61 -27.23
CA ALA A 23 -29.24 16.82 -25.96
C ALA A 23 -29.00 15.49 -25.22
N PHE A 24 -29.97 14.57 -25.22
CA PHE A 24 -29.82 13.24 -24.63
C PHE A 24 -28.74 12.41 -25.32
N ILE A 25 -28.73 12.37 -26.66
CA ILE A 25 -27.71 11.66 -27.44
C ILE A 25 -26.32 12.29 -27.22
N ALA A 26 -26.22 13.62 -27.23
CA ALA A 26 -24.97 14.31 -26.95
C ALA A 26 -24.45 14.02 -25.53
N ALA A 27 -25.34 13.96 -24.53
CA ALA A 27 -25.00 13.58 -23.17
C ALA A 27 -24.51 12.13 -23.08
N GLN A 28 -25.12 11.19 -23.80
CA GLN A 28 -24.66 9.80 -23.88
C GLN A 28 -23.25 9.73 -24.49
N ILE A 29 -23.00 10.42 -25.61
CA ILE A 29 -21.70 10.38 -26.29
C ILE A 29 -20.59 11.06 -25.47
N LEU A 30 -20.89 12.14 -24.74
CA LEU A 30 -19.87 12.92 -24.04
C LEU A 30 -19.70 12.51 -22.56
N ILE A 31 -20.80 12.19 -21.87
CA ILE A 31 -20.79 12.00 -20.41
C ILE A 31 -20.56 10.54 -20.03
N GLU A 32 -21.09 9.56 -20.76
CA GLU A 32 -20.85 8.14 -20.43
C GLU A 32 -19.38 7.73 -20.55
N PRO A 33 -18.63 8.10 -21.60
CA PRO A 33 -17.20 7.80 -21.67
C PRO A 33 -16.44 8.41 -20.48
N LEU A 34 -16.75 9.67 -20.13
CA LEU A 34 -16.15 10.34 -18.97
C LEU A 34 -16.50 9.65 -17.63
N LYS A 35 -17.72 9.12 -17.50
CA LYS A 35 -18.11 8.32 -16.33
C LYS A 35 -17.33 7.01 -16.29
N SER A 36 -17.24 6.29 -17.42
CA SER A 36 -16.50 5.03 -17.51
C SER A 36 -15.00 5.21 -17.23
N GLU A 37 -14.40 6.31 -17.70
CA GLU A 37 -13.01 6.65 -17.45
C GLU A 37 -12.79 7.00 -15.96
N ARG A 38 -13.68 7.78 -15.35
CA ARG A 38 -13.64 8.04 -13.90
C ARG A 38 -13.78 6.77 -13.07
N GLU A 39 -14.70 5.89 -13.44
CA GLU A 39 -14.90 4.60 -12.76
C GLU A 39 -13.67 3.69 -12.90
N TYR A 40 -13.08 3.64 -14.09
CA TYR A 40 -11.84 2.91 -14.35
C TYR A 40 -10.68 3.44 -13.52
N HIS A 41 -10.47 4.76 -13.48
CA HIS A 41 -9.44 5.37 -12.62
C HIS A 41 -9.71 5.16 -11.14
N ALA A 42 -10.97 5.21 -10.70
CA ALA A 42 -11.33 4.91 -9.32
C ALA A 42 -11.01 3.45 -8.95
N LEU A 43 -11.29 2.50 -9.85
CA LEU A 43 -10.95 1.08 -9.67
C LEU A 43 -9.42 0.87 -9.63
N LEU A 44 -8.67 1.49 -10.55
CA LEU A 44 -7.21 1.45 -10.55
C LEU A 44 -6.62 1.99 -9.25
N ASN A 45 -7.11 3.14 -8.78
CA ASN A 45 -6.66 3.74 -7.52
C ASN A 45 -6.99 2.84 -6.32
N LYS A 46 -8.17 2.22 -6.30
CA LYS A 46 -8.55 1.26 -5.27
C LYS A 46 -7.61 0.04 -5.27
N ASN A 47 -7.35 -0.55 -6.44
CA ASN A 47 -6.45 -1.71 -6.55
C ASN A 47 -5.01 -1.36 -6.15
N LEU A 48 -4.53 -0.18 -6.54
CA LEU A 48 -3.20 0.30 -6.13
C LEU A 48 -3.11 0.52 -4.62
N LEU A 49 -4.17 1.06 -4.00
CA LEU A 49 -4.24 1.24 -2.55
C LEU A 49 -4.19 -0.11 -1.83
N GLU A 50 -4.92 -1.11 -2.33
CA GLU A 50 -4.95 -2.45 -1.77
C GLU A 50 -3.57 -3.12 -1.86
N GLN A 51 -2.94 -3.09 -3.04
CA GLN A 51 -1.58 -3.62 -3.22
C GLN A 51 -0.57 -2.96 -2.26
N ARG A 52 -0.70 -1.66 -2.05
CA ARG A 52 0.16 -0.93 -1.12
C ARG A 52 -0.08 -1.39 0.33
N LYS A 53 -1.32 -1.56 0.77
CA LYS A 53 -1.63 -2.15 2.09
C LYS A 53 -1.02 -3.53 2.27
N GLU A 54 -1.17 -4.42 1.29
CA GLU A 54 -0.61 -5.77 1.30
C GLU A 54 0.92 -5.76 1.46
N VAL A 55 1.61 -4.80 0.85
CA VAL A 55 3.07 -4.64 0.99
C VAL A 55 3.44 -4.28 2.44
N VAL A 56 2.68 -3.41 3.11
CA VAL A 56 2.92 -3.07 4.53
C VAL A 56 2.62 -4.25 5.44
N ASP A 57 1.50 -4.95 5.23
CA ASP A 57 1.15 -6.11 6.03
C ASP A 57 2.19 -7.24 5.88
N SER A 58 2.58 -7.56 4.65
CA SER A 58 3.62 -8.56 4.36
C SER A 58 4.94 -8.19 5.04
N PHE A 59 5.35 -6.92 4.96
CA PHE A 59 6.55 -6.44 5.61
C PHE A 59 6.52 -6.60 7.14
N LEU A 60 5.41 -6.23 7.79
CA LEU A 60 5.24 -6.39 9.24
C LEU A 60 5.29 -7.87 9.65
N LYS A 61 4.60 -8.73 8.89
CA LYS A 61 4.59 -10.18 9.10
C LYS A 61 5.98 -10.78 8.96
N SER A 62 6.67 -10.51 7.85
CA SER A 62 8.03 -11.00 7.60
C SER A 62 9.02 -10.50 8.66
N SER A 63 8.93 -9.22 9.06
CA SER A 63 9.72 -8.66 10.17
C SER A 63 9.48 -9.41 11.49
N TYR A 64 8.23 -9.75 11.80
CA TYR A 64 7.90 -10.45 13.03
C TYR A 64 8.47 -11.88 13.01
N ILE A 65 8.19 -12.65 11.96
CA ILE A 65 8.64 -14.05 11.79
C ILE A 65 10.16 -14.14 11.88
N TYR A 66 10.85 -13.27 11.14
CA TYR A 66 12.31 -13.23 11.14
C TYR A 66 12.91 -13.02 12.54
N THR A 67 12.35 -12.08 13.32
CA THR A 67 12.87 -11.81 14.67
C THR A 67 12.36 -12.80 15.73
N SER A 68 11.27 -13.53 15.49
CA SER A 68 10.80 -14.59 16.41
C SER A 68 11.66 -15.84 16.28
N ILE A 69 11.96 -16.30 15.07
CA ILE A 69 12.82 -17.48 14.87
C ILE A 69 14.18 -17.28 15.54
N THR A 70 14.80 -16.11 15.37
CA THR A 70 16.07 -15.80 16.05
C THR A 70 15.96 -15.81 17.58
N TYR A 71 14.80 -15.40 18.11
CA TYR A 71 14.54 -15.42 19.55
C TYR A 71 14.43 -16.84 20.09
N ASP A 72 13.71 -17.71 19.39
CA ASP A 72 13.46 -19.09 19.80
C ASP A 72 14.77 -19.89 19.82
N VAL A 73 15.65 -19.67 18.82
CA VAL A 73 17.01 -20.25 18.82
C VAL A 73 17.84 -19.77 20.01
N LEU A 74 17.77 -18.49 20.35
CA LEU A 74 18.52 -17.94 21.50
C LEU A 74 18.00 -18.42 22.87
N ASN A 75 16.75 -18.90 22.95
CA ASN A 75 16.23 -19.55 24.15
C ASN A 75 16.49 -21.08 24.16
N GLY A 76 17.14 -21.62 23.14
CA GLY A 76 17.37 -23.06 23.00
C GLY A 76 16.13 -23.85 22.60
N GLU A 77 15.09 -23.19 22.07
CA GLU A 77 13.84 -23.81 21.63
C GLU A 77 13.93 -24.35 20.19
N THR A 78 15.01 -24.03 19.46
CA THR A 78 15.23 -24.41 18.06
C THR A 78 16.74 -24.46 17.75
N GLU A 79 17.15 -25.29 16.78
CA GLU A 79 18.57 -25.41 16.37
C GLU A 79 19.10 -24.14 15.66
N LYS A 80 20.41 -23.87 15.81
CA LYS A 80 21.14 -22.77 15.12
C LYS A 80 21.32 -23.06 13.61
N GLU A 81 20.26 -23.40 12.87
CA GLU A 81 20.34 -23.34 11.41
C GLU A 81 20.36 -21.88 10.93
N TYR A 82 20.79 -21.63 9.68
CA TYR A 82 21.16 -20.31 9.14
C TYR A 82 20.04 -19.25 9.20
N ILE A 83 19.74 -18.69 10.38
CA ILE A 83 18.66 -17.71 10.61
C ILE A 83 18.82 -16.45 9.75
N TRP A 84 20.07 -16.16 9.38
CA TRP A 84 20.50 -14.99 8.61
C TRP A 84 20.77 -15.28 7.12
N LYS A 85 20.55 -16.52 6.67
CA LYS A 85 20.56 -16.92 5.25
C LYS A 85 19.36 -17.80 4.88
N GLY A 86 18.39 -17.91 5.80
CA GLY A 86 17.19 -18.70 5.63
C GLY A 86 16.05 -17.88 5.05
N GLU A 87 14.99 -18.58 4.66
CA GLU A 87 13.82 -18.02 4.00
C GLU A 87 13.21 -16.82 4.75
N ALA A 88 13.18 -16.85 6.09
CA ALA A 88 12.64 -15.75 6.89
C ALA A 88 13.41 -14.43 6.71
N TYR A 89 14.74 -14.49 6.63
CA TYR A 89 15.56 -13.31 6.40
C TYR A 89 15.42 -12.79 4.97
N ASP A 90 15.37 -13.69 3.98
CA ASP A 90 15.16 -13.32 2.58
C ASP A 90 13.79 -12.69 2.34
N ASN A 91 12.73 -13.23 2.96
CA ASN A 91 11.39 -12.64 2.93
C ASN A 91 11.37 -11.25 3.56
N TYR A 92 11.98 -11.09 4.74
CA TYR A 92 12.11 -9.77 5.37
C TYR A 92 12.83 -8.75 4.47
N ARG A 93 13.96 -9.15 3.87
CA ARG A 93 14.72 -8.28 2.96
C ARG A 93 13.93 -7.96 1.69
N SER A 94 13.23 -8.93 1.14
CA SER A 94 12.38 -8.77 -0.04
C SER A 94 11.25 -7.77 0.23
N ASP A 95 10.52 -7.94 1.33
CA ASP A 95 9.41 -7.04 1.68
C ASP A 95 9.90 -5.63 2.05
N LEU A 96 11.06 -5.50 2.70
CA LEU A 96 11.69 -4.20 2.94
C LEU A 96 12.04 -3.48 1.62
N ASN A 97 12.48 -4.22 0.59
CA ASN A 97 12.71 -3.65 -0.74
C ASN A 97 11.39 -3.29 -1.43
N ARG A 98 10.33 -4.09 -1.26
CA ARG A 98 9.00 -3.76 -1.80
C ARG A 98 8.44 -2.48 -1.18
N ILE A 99 8.63 -2.26 0.13
CA ILE A 99 8.31 -0.99 0.78
C ILE A 99 9.01 0.17 0.09
N LEU A 100 10.32 0.07 -0.17
CA LEU A 100 11.08 1.11 -0.85
C LEU A 100 10.51 1.39 -2.26
N VAL A 101 10.20 0.35 -3.03
CA VAL A 101 9.67 0.48 -4.40
C VAL A 101 8.29 1.13 -4.42
N TYR A 102 7.37 0.73 -3.53
CA TYR A 102 5.99 1.20 -3.55
C TYR A 102 5.79 2.57 -2.89
N TYR A 103 6.68 2.95 -1.96
CA TYR A 103 6.50 4.15 -1.14
C TYR A 103 7.59 5.21 -1.32
N GLY A 104 8.77 4.87 -1.85
CA GLY A 104 9.82 5.80 -2.30
C GLY A 104 10.25 6.90 -1.32
N ASP A 105 10.95 7.91 -1.85
CA ASP A 105 11.75 8.97 -1.18
C ASP A 105 11.23 9.44 0.18
N GLY A 106 12.09 9.38 1.19
CA GLY A 106 11.84 9.75 2.59
C GLY A 106 11.85 8.56 3.55
N LEU A 107 11.92 7.32 3.06
CA LEU A 107 12.07 6.11 3.87
C LEU A 107 13.52 5.63 3.96
N GLU A 108 14.41 6.10 3.09
CA GLU A 108 15.81 5.69 3.00
C GLU A 108 16.57 5.83 4.33
N PRO A 109 16.42 6.93 5.09
CA PRO A 109 17.10 7.05 6.38
C PRO A 109 16.66 5.98 7.38
N LYS A 110 15.35 5.67 7.43
CA LYS A 110 14.78 4.66 8.33
C LYS A 110 15.12 3.25 7.89
N ILE A 111 15.16 2.99 6.60
CA ILE A 111 15.60 1.70 6.04
C ILE A 111 17.08 1.47 6.35
N LYS A 112 17.92 2.51 6.22
CA LYS A 112 19.34 2.45 6.60
C LYS A 112 19.51 2.21 8.10
N GLU A 113 18.71 2.86 8.93
CA GLU A 113 18.65 2.63 10.37
C GLU A 113 18.28 1.17 10.68
N ALA A 114 17.21 0.64 10.08
CA ALA A 114 16.78 -0.75 10.25
C ALA A 114 17.89 -1.74 9.85
N LYS A 115 18.58 -1.51 8.72
CA LYS A 115 19.73 -2.32 8.29
C LYS A 115 20.87 -2.29 9.31
N SER A 116 21.19 -1.12 9.86
CA SER A 116 22.24 -0.99 10.89
C SER A 116 21.87 -1.72 12.18
N ILE A 117 20.62 -1.61 12.64
CA ILE A 117 20.15 -2.34 13.82
C ILE A 117 20.17 -3.86 13.55
N ASN A 118 19.82 -4.27 12.33
CA ASN A 118 19.85 -5.67 11.94
C ASN A 118 21.28 -6.24 11.93
N GLU A 119 22.28 -5.48 11.45
CA GLU A 119 23.69 -5.84 11.56
C GLU A 119 24.16 -5.95 13.02
N LYS A 120 23.68 -5.09 13.92
CA LYS A 120 23.96 -5.20 15.36
C LYS A 120 23.37 -6.48 15.95
N LEU A 121 22.13 -6.81 15.62
CA LEU A 121 21.49 -8.07 16.05
C LEU A 121 22.28 -9.30 15.59
N TYR A 122 22.78 -9.28 14.35
CA TYR A 122 23.63 -10.36 13.83
C TYR A 122 24.92 -10.50 14.64
N LYS A 123 25.59 -9.39 14.96
CA LYS A 123 26.79 -9.39 15.81
C LYS A 123 26.49 -9.92 17.20
N HIS A 124 25.42 -9.45 17.84
CA HIS A 124 25.00 -9.96 19.15
C HIS A 124 24.79 -11.47 19.16
N PHE A 125 24.14 -12.00 18.11
CA PHE A 125 23.93 -13.43 17.95
C PHE A 125 25.25 -14.20 17.72
N LYS A 126 26.13 -13.69 16.86
CA LYS A 126 27.38 -14.36 16.47
C LYS A 126 28.42 -14.36 17.60
N GLU A 127 28.50 -13.26 18.35
CA GLU A 127 29.48 -13.05 19.42
C GLU A 127 28.95 -13.51 20.79
N GLU A 128 27.77 -14.16 20.80
CA GLU A 128 27.14 -14.74 22.00
C GLU A 128 26.96 -13.73 23.15
N TYR A 129 26.57 -12.51 22.80
CA TYR A 129 26.22 -11.48 23.78
C TYR A 129 25.08 -11.94 24.71
N PRO A 130 24.96 -11.35 25.91
CA PRO A 130 23.84 -11.61 26.79
C PRO A 130 22.49 -11.49 26.06
N LEU A 131 21.59 -12.46 26.28
CA LEU A 131 20.24 -12.47 25.71
C LEU A 131 19.50 -11.15 25.95
N MET A 132 19.78 -10.47 27.07
CA MET A 132 19.18 -9.18 27.39
C MET A 132 19.55 -8.08 26.37
N ASP A 133 20.83 -8.00 25.97
CA ASP A 133 21.29 -7.02 24.99
C ASP A 133 20.67 -7.30 23.62
N TRP A 134 20.57 -8.57 23.24
CA TRP A 134 19.86 -8.97 22.03
C TRP A 134 18.38 -8.58 22.07
N LYS A 135 17.67 -8.80 23.19
CA LYS A 135 16.27 -8.41 23.37
C LYS A 135 16.07 -6.90 23.22
N VAL A 136 16.99 -6.08 23.71
CA VAL A 136 16.93 -4.62 23.57
C VAL A 136 17.06 -4.23 22.09
N THR A 137 18.07 -4.72 21.40
CA THR A 137 18.26 -4.41 19.97
C THR A 137 17.10 -4.93 19.11
N ARG A 138 16.48 -6.06 19.48
CA ARG A 138 15.26 -6.55 18.80
C ARG A 138 14.10 -5.58 18.95
N ARG A 139 13.90 -5.01 20.15
CA ARG A 139 12.84 -4.01 20.38
C ARG A 139 13.09 -2.75 19.55
N GLU A 140 14.35 -2.32 19.43
CA GLU A 140 14.73 -1.21 18.55
C GLU A 140 14.37 -1.52 17.10
N LEU A 141 14.74 -2.69 16.57
CA LEU A 141 14.41 -3.09 15.20
C LEU A 141 12.89 -3.10 14.98
N LYS A 142 12.13 -3.67 15.93
CA LYS A 142 10.66 -3.69 15.88
C LYS A 142 10.09 -2.26 15.83
N ALA A 143 10.60 -1.36 16.67
CA ALA A 143 10.16 0.03 16.69
C ALA A 143 10.47 0.75 15.36
N THR A 144 11.66 0.54 14.79
CA THR A 144 12.05 1.11 13.49
C THR A 144 11.19 0.54 12.35
N ASN A 145 10.93 -0.77 12.30
CA ASN A 145 10.06 -1.38 11.29
C ASN A 145 8.61 -0.90 11.41
N ASN A 146 8.08 -0.71 12.63
CA ASN A 146 6.79 -0.08 12.84
C ASN A 146 6.79 1.40 12.41
N SER A 147 7.90 2.12 12.60
CA SER A 147 8.01 3.49 12.12
C SER A 147 8.00 3.57 10.60
N ILE A 148 8.71 2.67 9.91
CA ILE A 148 8.70 2.54 8.44
C ILE A 148 7.28 2.31 7.93
N SER A 149 6.58 1.32 8.48
CA SER A 149 5.20 0.98 8.11
C SER A 149 4.24 2.14 8.33
N ARG A 150 4.38 2.87 9.45
CA ARG A 150 3.57 4.06 9.72
C ARG A 150 3.78 5.16 8.68
N VAL A 151 5.04 5.44 8.33
CA VAL A 151 5.36 6.45 7.31
C VAL A 151 4.84 6.02 5.94
N ALA A 152 4.94 4.73 5.60
CA ALA A 152 4.37 4.17 4.37
C ALA A 152 2.84 4.35 4.31
N LEU A 153 2.11 4.00 5.37
CA LEU A 153 0.66 4.19 5.44
C LEU A 153 0.25 5.66 5.33
N LEU A 154 0.96 6.57 6.01
CA LEU A 154 0.67 8.01 5.94
C LEU A 154 0.80 8.56 4.52
N LYS A 155 1.75 8.05 3.71
CA LYS A 155 1.90 8.45 2.31
C LYS A 155 0.72 8.10 1.42
N ILE A 156 -0.12 7.15 1.84
CA ILE A 156 -1.35 6.78 1.15
C ILE A 156 -2.63 7.22 1.89
N GLY A 157 -2.48 8.10 2.89
CA GLY A 157 -3.61 8.63 3.65
C GLY A 157 -4.26 7.61 4.58
N LEU A 158 -3.50 6.61 5.04
CA LEU A 158 -4.00 5.55 5.92
C LEU A 158 -3.34 5.55 7.30
N SER A 159 -4.02 4.93 8.27
CA SER A 159 -3.55 4.63 9.63
C SER A 159 -3.45 3.13 9.88
N TYR A 160 -2.85 2.73 11.01
CA TYR A 160 -2.77 1.33 11.43
C TYR A 160 -4.12 0.67 11.69
N GLU A 161 -5.17 1.43 11.99
CA GLU A 161 -6.51 0.90 12.28
C GLU A 161 -7.22 0.42 10.99
N GLN A 162 -6.59 0.65 9.84
CA GLN A 162 -7.12 0.36 8.50
C GLN A 162 -6.33 -0.75 7.77
N LEU A 163 -5.35 -1.35 8.46
CA LEU A 163 -4.70 -2.62 8.14
C LEU A 163 -5.46 -3.74 8.87
#